data_AF-A0A1D3L138-F1
#
_entry.id   AF-A0A1D3L138-F1
#
_cell.length_a   1.000
_cell.length_b   1.000
_cell.length_c   1.000
_cell.angle_alpha   90.00
_cell.angle_beta   90.00
_cell.angle_gamma   90.00
#
_symmetry.space_group_name_H-M   'P 1'
#
loop_
_entity.id
_entity.type
_entity.pdbx_description
1 polymer ?
#
loop_
_entity_poly.entity_id
_entity_poly.type
_entity_poly.pdbx_seq_one_letter_code
_entity_poly.pdbx_strand_id
1 'polypeptide(L)'
;MKEAYETSFNKICPSCGVGNPRDASNCIVCDRDLSETVLFLEDSFFDLELTQDELVEYRKNFYRTRRTGKVVRYTLKDMEEVKFGHPVKRFIFKYHGERVVLPLEEVNYERLKETLESLGIKFRNVE
;
A
#
# COMPACT_ATOMS: atom_id res chain seq x y z
N MET A 1 -35.76 2.19 13.89
CA MET A 1 -34.84 2.96 13.03
C MET A 1 -33.90 1.94 12.40
N LYS A 2 -33.93 1.77 11.07
CA LYS A 2 -32.97 0.90 10.38
C LYS A 2 -31.75 1.76 10.09
N GLU A 3 -30.65 1.51 10.80
CA GLU A 3 -29.34 2.04 10.40
C GLU A 3 -29.05 1.48 9.00
N ALA A 4 -28.96 2.37 8.01
CA ALA A 4 -28.47 2.01 6.70
C ALA A 4 -26.98 1.71 6.86
N TYR A 5 -26.62 0.43 6.82
CA TYR A 5 -25.22 0.01 6.79
C TYR A 5 -24.63 0.51 5.47
N GLU A 6 -23.93 1.64 5.52
CA GLU A 6 -23.27 2.24 4.36
C GLU A 6 -22.14 1.30 3.94
N THR A 7 -22.48 0.37 3.03
CA THR A 7 -21.57 -0.69 2.61
C THR A 7 -20.53 -0.07 1.68
N SER A 8 -19.40 0.34 2.26
CA SER A 8 -18.27 0.89 1.54
C SER A 8 -17.42 -0.24 0.93
N PHE A 9 -17.13 -0.14 -0.37
CA PHE A 9 -16.33 -1.12 -1.14
C PHE A 9 -14.85 -0.69 -1.27
N ASN A 10 -14.29 -0.10 -0.22
CA ASN A 10 -12.97 0.52 -0.28
C ASN A 10 -11.80 -0.47 -0.07
N LYS A 11 -12.07 -1.75 0.26
CA LYS A 11 -11.03 -2.76 0.44
C LYS A 11 -10.69 -3.39 -0.90
N ILE A 12 -9.70 -2.83 -1.59
CA ILE A 12 -9.32 -3.30 -2.93
C ILE A 12 -8.49 -4.58 -2.82
N CYS A 13 -8.88 -5.62 -3.58
CA CYS A 13 -8.15 -6.88 -3.63
C CYS A 13 -6.82 -6.67 -4.36
N PRO A 14 -5.67 -6.96 -3.72
CA PRO A 14 -4.38 -6.79 -4.37
C PRO A 14 -4.16 -7.78 -5.51
N SER A 15 -4.90 -8.88 -5.62
CA SER A 15 -4.70 -9.85 -6.71
C SER A 15 -5.45 -9.49 -8.00
N CYS A 16 -6.66 -8.96 -7.90
CA CYS A 16 -7.53 -8.74 -9.07
C CYS A 16 -8.07 -7.31 -9.20
N GLY A 17 -7.77 -6.41 -8.25
CA GLY A 17 -8.18 -5.00 -8.29
C GLY A 17 -9.66 -4.74 -7.95
N VAL A 18 -10.44 -5.77 -7.63
CA VAL A 18 -11.86 -5.63 -7.28
C VAL A 18 -12.01 -5.03 -5.89
N GLY A 19 -12.90 -4.04 -5.74
CA GLY A 19 -13.29 -3.50 -4.44
C GLY A 19 -14.21 -4.44 -3.66
N ASN A 20 -13.97 -4.57 -2.36
CA ASN A 20 -14.69 -5.45 -1.45
C ASN A 20 -15.22 -4.65 -0.26
N PRO A 21 -16.27 -5.14 0.42
CA PRO A 21 -16.70 -4.60 1.71
C PRO A 21 -15.52 -4.45 2.67
N ARG A 22 -15.55 -3.41 3.52
CA ARG A 22 -14.44 -3.10 4.43
C ARG A 22 -14.07 -4.24 5.36
N ASP A 23 -15.04 -5.04 5.79
CA ASP A 23 -14.93 -6.20 6.67
C ASP A 23 -14.76 -7.54 5.93
N ALA A 24 -14.66 -7.52 4.60
CA ALA A 24 -14.48 -8.73 3.81
C ALA A 24 -13.16 -9.44 4.16
N SER A 25 -13.27 -10.72 4.52
CA SER A 25 -12.12 -11.61 4.74
C SER A 25 -11.55 -12.16 3.44
N ASN A 26 -12.37 -12.31 2.40
CA ASN A 26 -11.96 -12.83 1.09
C ASN A 26 -12.46 -11.93 -0.03
N CYS A 27 -11.77 -11.96 -1.17
CA CYS A 27 -12.20 -11.25 -2.35
C CYS A 27 -13.43 -11.91 -2.97
N ILE A 28 -14.47 -11.11 -3.25
CA ILE A 28 -15.73 -11.60 -3.84
C ILE A 28 -15.59 -12.18 -5.25
N VAL A 29 -14.47 -11.92 -5.95
CA VAL A 29 -14.23 -12.37 -7.34
C VAL A 29 -13.20 -13.50 -7.41
N CYS A 30 -12.06 -13.35 -6.74
CA CYS A 30 -10.93 -14.29 -6.88
C CYS A 30 -10.65 -15.12 -5.62
N ASP A 31 -11.48 -14.97 -4.57
CA ASP A 31 -11.41 -15.69 -3.30
C ASP A 31 -10.12 -15.52 -2.49
N ARG A 32 -9.19 -14.66 -2.95
CA ARG A 32 -7.97 -14.31 -2.22
C ARG A 32 -8.33 -13.83 -0.82
N ASP A 33 -7.60 -14.34 0.17
CA ASP A 33 -7.62 -13.84 1.54
C ASP A 33 -7.14 -12.38 1.60
N LEU A 34 -7.95 -11.54 2.23
CA LEU A 34 -7.76 -10.10 2.43
C LEU A 34 -7.65 -9.74 3.91
N SER A 35 -7.70 -10.71 4.83
CA SER A 35 -7.66 -10.47 6.28
C SER A 35 -6.48 -9.59 6.70
N GLU A 36 -5.32 -9.82 6.08
CA GLU A 36 -4.08 -9.10 6.36
C GLU A 36 -3.90 -7.80 5.56
N THR A 37 -4.67 -7.58 4.48
CA THR A 37 -4.53 -6.38 3.64
C THR A 37 -5.14 -5.17 4.36
N VAL A 38 -4.27 -4.22 4.76
CA VAL A 38 -4.66 -2.95 5.37
C VAL A 38 -4.96 -1.90 4.30
N LEU A 39 -4.10 -1.78 3.30
CA LEU A 39 -4.23 -0.81 2.21
C LEU A 39 -3.70 -1.40 0.91
N PHE A 40 -4.39 -1.09 -0.19
CA PHE A 40 -3.89 -1.37 -1.53
C PHE A 40 -3.99 -0.11 -2.39
N LEU A 41 -2.89 0.21 -3.09
CA LEU A 41 -2.70 1.40 -3.90
C LEU A 41 -2.28 0.99 -5.31
N GLU A 42 -3.09 1.34 -6.30
CA GLU A 42 -2.66 1.28 -7.69
C GLU A 42 -1.92 2.56 -8.04
N ASP A 43 -0.66 2.44 -8.47
CA ASP A 43 0.18 3.59 -8.84
C ASP A 43 0.78 3.40 -10.24
N SER A 44 1.38 4.46 -10.79
CA SER A 44 1.92 4.48 -12.15
C SER A 44 2.99 3.41 -12.39
N PHE A 45 3.94 3.21 -11.48
CA PHE A 45 5.11 2.35 -11.74
C PHE A 45 5.03 0.97 -11.10
N PHE A 46 4.26 0.87 -10.04
CA PHE A 46 4.07 -0.34 -9.24
C PHE A 46 2.72 -0.21 -8.52
N ASP A 47 2.15 -1.32 -8.11
CA ASP A 47 1.11 -1.27 -7.07
C ASP A 47 1.76 -1.51 -5.71
N LEU A 48 1.16 -0.96 -4.66
CA LEU A 48 1.58 -1.23 -3.28
C LEU A 48 0.45 -1.90 -2.51
N GLU A 49 0.80 -2.93 -1.76
CA GLU A 49 -0.01 -3.48 -0.69
C GLU A 49 0.69 -3.26 0.63
N LEU A 50 -0.03 -2.74 1.60
CA LEU A 50 0.39 -2.67 2.99
C LEU A 50 -0.42 -3.70 3.77
N THR A 51 0.28 -4.60 4.44
CA THR A 51 -0.29 -5.53 5.42
C THR A 51 -0.01 -5.04 6.83
N GLN A 52 -0.36 -5.83 7.84
CA GLN A 52 -0.04 -5.51 9.25
C GLN A 52 1.48 -5.47 9.51
N ASP A 53 2.26 -6.18 8.71
CA ASP A 53 3.67 -6.49 8.96
C ASP A 53 4.61 -6.23 7.78
N GLU A 54 4.09 -6.11 6.56
CA GLU A 54 4.86 -5.94 5.34
C GLU A 54 4.34 -4.79 4.46
N LEU A 55 5.25 -4.19 3.71
CA LEU A 55 4.95 -3.44 2.51
C LEU A 55 5.37 -4.28 1.30
N VAL A 56 4.43 -4.50 0.38
CA VAL A 56 4.62 -5.33 -0.80
C VAL A 56 4.49 -4.49 -2.06
N GLU A 57 5.52 -4.53 -2.89
CA GLU A 57 5.61 -3.79 -4.14
C GLU A 57 5.43 -4.73 -5.34
N TYR A 58 4.42 -4.45 -6.15
CA TYR A 58 4.12 -5.20 -7.37
C TYR A 58 4.56 -4.41 -8.60
N ARG A 59 5.69 -4.79 -9.21
CA ARG A 59 6.27 -4.07 -10.36
C ARG A 59 5.38 -4.15 -11.59
N LYS A 60 5.08 -3.00 -12.20
CA LYS A 60 4.44 -2.93 -13.52
C LYS A 60 5.45 -3.02 -14.66
N ASN A 61 4.95 -3.41 -15.82
CA ASN A 61 5.72 -3.45 -17.05
C ASN A 61 6.11 -2.03 -17.50
N PHE A 62 6.95 -1.94 -18.52
CA PHE A 62 7.40 -0.66 -19.05
C PHE A 62 6.24 0.27 -19.47
N TYR A 63 5.17 -0.32 -20.00
CA TYR A 63 3.95 0.40 -20.39
C TYR A 63 3.04 0.78 -19.23
N ARG A 64 3.37 0.40 -17.98
CA ARG A 64 2.60 0.73 -16.76
C ARG A 64 1.18 0.17 -16.72
N THR A 65 0.86 -0.79 -17.58
CA THR A 65 -0.50 -1.31 -17.74
C THR A 65 -0.75 -2.60 -16.98
N ARG A 66 0.29 -3.42 -16.76
CA ARG A 66 0.16 -4.75 -16.15
C ARG A 66 1.35 -5.03 -15.24
N ARG A 67 1.12 -5.81 -14.19
CA ARG A 67 2.19 -6.35 -13.36
C ARG A 67 3.06 -7.32 -14.15
N THR A 68 4.34 -7.35 -13.79
CA THR A 68 5.33 -8.26 -14.39
C THR A 68 5.40 -9.61 -13.67
N GLY A 69 4.75 -9.73 -12.50
CA GLY A 69 4.93 -10.86 -11.58
C GLY A 69 6.14 -10.70 -10.65
N LYS A 70 7.01 -9.70 -10.88
CA LYS A 70 8.08 -9.36 -9.93
C LYS A 70 7.47 -8.66 -8.71
N VAL A 71 7.72 -9.26 -7.54
CA VAL A 71 7.25 -8.78 -6.24
C VAL A 71 8.46 -8.51 -5.34
N VAL A 72 8.45 -7.38 -4.64
CA VAL A 72 9.43 -7.06 -3.60
C VAL A 72 8.67 -6.88 -2.29
N ARG A 73 9.19 -7.44 -1.19
CA ARG A 73 8.57 -7.38 0.13
C ARG A 73 9.51 -6.74 1.12
N TYR A 74 8.97 -5.87 1.97
CA TYR A 74 9.70 -5.17 3.00
C TYR A 74 8.98 -5.36 4.33
N THR A 75 9.59 -6.07 5.28
CA THR A 75 9.04 -6.18 6.63
C THR A 75 9.09 -4.82 7.31
N LEU A 76 7.96 -4.34 7.83
CA LEU A 76 7.84 -2.99 8.41
C LEU A 76 8.76 -2.78 9.61
N LYS A 77 8.98 -3.83 10.41
CA LYS A 77 9.86 -3.80 11.59
C LYS A 77 11.34 -3.59 11.25
N ASP A 78 11.74 -4.00 10.06
CA ASP A 78 13.12 -3.90 9.59
C ASP A 78 13.37 -2.59 8.80
N MET A 79 12.33 -1.76 8.63
CA MET A 79 12.47 -0.44 8.01
C MET A 79 13.09 0.55 8.99
N GLU A 80 14.21 1.13 8.58
CA GLU A 80 14.91 2.16 9.32
C GLU A 80 14.79 3.51 8.61
N GLU A 81 14.95 4.61 9.36
CA GLU A 81 15.02 5.97 8.83
C GLU A 81 13.87 6.32 7.85
N VAL A 82 12.66 5.87 8.16
CA VAL A 82 11.46 6.11 7.33
C VAL A 82 11.18 7.60 7.19
N LYS A 83 11.03 8.05 5.95
CA LYS A 83 10.94 9.45 5.54
C LYS A 83 9.92 9.63 4.43
N PHE A 84 9.21 10.74 4.51
CA PHE A 84 8.28 11.23 3.50
C PHE A 84 8.86 12.54 2.93
N GLY A 85 9.28 12.52 1.66
CA GLY A 85 9.99 13.62 1.01
C GLY A 85 9.07 14.63 0.32
N HIS A 86 9.45 15.91 0.35
CA HIS A 86 8.83 17.03 -0.34
C HIS A 86 9.89 17.79 -1.19
N PRO A 87 9.52 18.56 -2.25
CA PRO A 87 8.23 18.57 -2.94
C PRO A 87 7.97 17.31 -3.78
N VAL A 88 9.02 16.53 -4.07
CA VAL A 88 8.86 15.28 -4.81
C VAL A 88 8.38 14.19 -3.87
N LYS A 89 7.11 13.78 -4.04
CA LYS A 89 6.40 12.78 -3.23
C LYS A 89 7.08 11.41 -3.29
N ARG A 90 8.03 11.20 -2.37
CA ARG A 90 8.84 9.98 -2.26
C ARG A 90 8.71 9.39 -0.87
N PHE A 91 8.32 8.14 -0.79
CA PHE A 91 8.45 7.34 0.41
C PHE A 91 9.85 6.71 0.44
N ILE A 92 10.63 7.01 1.47
CA ILE A 92 12.05 6.68 1.55
C ILE A 92 12.30 5.96 2.86
N PHE A 93 13.03 4.86 2.83
CA PHE A 93 13.47 4.15 4.03
C PHE A 93 14.77 3.43 3.75
N LYS A 94 15.45 3.00 4.81
CA LYS A 94 16.60 2.10 4.74
C LYS A 94 16.13 0.69 5.09
N TYR A 95 16.60 -0.30 4.35
CA TYR A 95 16.21 -1.70 4.51
C TYR A 95 17.44 -2.58 4.30
N HIS A 96 17.86 -3.33 5.32
CA HIS A 96 19.05 -4.18 5.30
C HIS A 96 20.31 -3.48 4.75
N GLY A 97 20.53 -2.23 5.14
CA GLY A 97 21.68 -1.43 4.70
C GLY A 97 21.45 -0.60 3.43
N GLU A 98 20.43 -0.95 2.64
CA GLU A 98 20.15 -0.32 1.35
C GLU A 98 19.10 0.80 1.46
N ARG A 99 19.26 1.86 0.67
CA ARG A 99 18.27 2.94 0.60
C ARG A 99 17.20 2.62 -0.43
N VAL A 100 15.96 2.50 0.01
CA VAL A 100 14.78 2.31 -0.84
C VAL A 100 14.08 3.64 -1.06
N VAL A 101 13.67 3.91 -2.30
CA VAL A 101 12.95 5.13 -2.70
C VAL A 101 11.78 4.74 -3.60
N LEU A 102 10.57 4.97 -3.11
CA LEU A 102 9.32 4.70 -3.82
C LEU A 102 8.65 6.04 -4.17
N PRO A 103 8.73 6.50 -5.44
CA PRO A 103 7.97 7.65 -5.89
C PRO A 103 6.48 7.27 -5.99
N LEU A 104 5.61 8.10 -5.43
CA LEU A 104 4.17 7.86 -5.39
C LEU A 104 3.43 9.04 -5.99
N GLU A 105 2.27 8.76 -6.60
CA GLU A 105 1.30 9.80 -6.92
C GLU A 105 0.81 10.47 -5.63
N GLU A 106 0.46 11.75 -5.70
CA GLU A 106 0.14 12.56 -4.53
C GLU A 106 -0.96 11.94 -3.65
N VAL A 107 -2.03 11.45 -4.26
CA VAL A 107 -3.14 10.80 -3.54
C VAL A 107 -2.67 9.54 -2.81
N ASN A 108 -1.86 8.71 -3.45
CA ASN A 108 -1.34 7.47 -2.87
C ASN A 108 -0.30 7.75 -1.78
N TYR A 109 0.51 8.79 -1.96
CA TYR A 109 1.49 9.25 -0.99
C TYR A 109 0.82 9.65 0.32
N GLU A 110 -0.21 10.50 0.27
CA GLU A 110 -0.91 10.94 1.49
C GLU A 110 -1.66 9.77 2.14
N ARG A 111 -2.33 8.91 1.36
CA ARG A 111 -3.01 7.72 1.89
C ARG A 111 -2.05 6.75 2.60
N LEU A 112 -0.87 6.50 2.02
CA LEU A 112 0.14 5.65 2.64
C LEU A 112 0.65 6.26 3.95
N LYS A 113 0.90 7.58 3.96
CA LYS A 113 1.37 8.31 5.13
C LYS A 113 0.38 8.23 6.28
N GLU A 114 -0.89 8.56 6.03
CA GLU A 114 -1.97 8.48 7.01
C GLU A 114 -2.12 7.05 7.56
N THR A 115 -2.05 6.05 6.69
CA THR A 115 -2.21 4.65 7.10
C THR A 115 -1.03 4.18 7.94
N LEU A 116 0.21 4.49 7.57
CA LEU A 116 1.39 4.14 8.37
C LEU A 116 1.38 4.84 9.74
N GLU A 117 0.93 6.09 9.81
CA GLU A 117 0.75 6.81 11.07
C GLU A 117 -0.29 6.12 11.96
N SER A 118 -1.40 5.65 11.38
CA SER A 118 -2.44 4.91 12.08
C SER A 118 -1.95 3.57 12.65
N LEU A 119 -0.96 2.95 11.99
CA LEU A 119 -0.29 1.73 12.45
C LEU A 119 0.82 2.00 13.49
N GLY A 120 1.06 3.26 13.84
CA GLY A 120 2.09 3.65 14.81
C GLY A 120 3.52 3.64 14.27
N ILE A 121 3.70 3.58 12.95
CA ILE A 121 5.02 3.65 12.31
C ILE A 121 5.53 5.09 12.37
N LYS A 122 6.69 5.29 13.02
CA LYS A 122 7.32 6.61 13.13
C LYS A 122 8.08 6.96 11.86
N PHE A 123 7.82 8.14 11.31
CA PHE A 123 8.56 8.67 10.16
C PHE A 123 8.87 10.15 10.34
N ARG A 124 9.79 10.66 9.51
CA ARG A 124 10.12 12.09 9.44
C ARG A 124 9.64 12.68 8.12
N ASN A 125 9.18 13.92 8.15
CA ASN A 125 8.99 14.69 6.92
C ASN A 125 10.33 15.34 6.56
N VAL A 126 10.71 15.29 5.28
CA VAL A 126 11.93 15.95 4.78
C VAL A 126 11.49 17.00 3.77
N GLU A 127 11.74 18.26 4.11
CA GLU A 127 11.41 19.45 3.32
C GLU A 127 12.32 19.65 2.10
#